data_AF-A0A8H8A0V9-F1
#
_entry.id   AF-A0A8H8A0V9-F1
#
_cell.length_a   1.000
_cell.length_b   1.000
_cell.length_c   1.000
_cell.angle_alpha   90.00
_cell.angle_beta   90.00
_cell.angle_gamma   90.00
#
_symmetry.space_group_name_H-M   'P 1'
#
loop_
_entity.id
_entity.type
_entity.pdbx_description
1 polymer ?
#
loop_
_entity_poly.entity_id
_entity_poly.type
_entity_poly.pdbx_seq_one_letter_code
_entity_poly.pdbx_strand_id
1 'polypeptide(L)'
;MMFVFGEVSDPALDTVNLIEDIVRSQVVEIIIQGAAQAHRQSSRHLSAEDLIFLIRHDKAKCNRLRTYLSWKDVRKNVKEASKNDATEEMIEAEGILGEPSSGEKTMKMRKKTVKLSWDLFAGFLDVLNDDDNEEDEDELEAYRDTMQRLKDADEITRKMTKEEYVHYSECRQASFTYRKAKKFKEWANLAAYLDVKPNDDIIDILGFLTFEMVSTLTCSALGVKRAEEAAATAAAEEGCNEEKTDGISSRKAVGGGRCGGGEPADLRSLFEAVPTAQATTDSLFAAAPKGQAPLQPQHVHEGYRLLQGCTKTIGNTFSGGLKRTRVALI
;
A
#
# COMPACT_ATOMS: atom_id res chain seq x y z
N MET A 1 -9.77 6.74 1.02
CA MET A 1 -8.65 5.84 0.66
C MET A 1 -8.87 5.16 -0.69
N MET A 2 -9.89 4.33 -0.86
CA MET A 2 -10.16 3.68 -2.17
C MET A 2 -10.32 4.68 -3.31
N PHE A 3 -10.92 5.85 -3.08
CA PHE A 3 -10.99 6.92 -4.09
C PHE A 3 -9.61 7.42 -4.57
N VAL A 4 -8.61 7.46 -3.69
CA VAL A 4 -7.27 8.01 -4.00
C VAL A 4 -6.43 7.04 -4.82
N PHE A 5 -6.59 5.74 -4.56
CA PHE A 5 -5.87 4.68 -5.28
C PHE A 5 -6.71 4.02 -6.38
N GLY A 6 -7.99 4.38 -6.45
CA GLY A 6 -8.99 3.81 -7.35
C GLY A 6 -9.21 4.68 -8.58
N GLU A 7 -9.88 4.11 -9.57
CA GLU A 7 -10.28 4.82 -10.79
C GLU A 7 -11.66 5.48 -10.66
N VAL A 8 -12.51 4.96 -9.77
CA VAL A 8 -13.92 5.36 -9.65
C VAL A 8 -14.15 6.01 -8.29
N SER A 9 -14.84 7.15 -8.30
CA SER A 9 -15.16 7.94 -7.09
C SER A 9 -16.04 7.19 -6.11
N ASP A 10 -17.01 6.42 -6.62
CA ASP A 10 -17.95 5.64 -5.82
C ASP A 10 -17.76 4.13 -6.07
N PRO A 11 -16.95 3.44 -5.25
CA PRO A 11 -16.79 1.98 -5.34
C PRO A 11 -18.06 1.27 -4.88
N ALA A 12 -18.36 0.10 -5.47
CA ALA A 12 -19.48 -0.72 -5.06
C ALA A 12 -19.39 -1.10 -3.57
N LEU A 13 -20.52 -1.04 -2.85
CA LEU A 13 -20.57 -1.29 -1.41
C LEU A 13 -20.02 -2.68 -1.03
N ASP A 14 -20.31 -3.70 -1.84
CA ASP A 14 -19.81 -5.05 -1.63
C ASP A 14 -18.28 -5.12 -1.69
N THR A 15 -17.67 -4.35 -2.59
CA THR A 15 -16.21 -4.24 -2.72
C THR A 15 -15.60 -3.54 -1.50
N VAL A 16 -16.26 -2.49 -0.99
CA VAL A 16 -15.83 -1.77 0.22
C VAL A 16 -15.88 -2.70 1.44
N ASN A 17 -16.99 -3.43 1.62
CA ASN A 17 -17.15 -4.38 2.72
C ASN A 17 -16.10 -5.49 2.66
N LEU A 18 -15.83 -6.03 1.46
CA LEU A 18 -14.80 -7.05 1.29
C LEU A 18 -13.40 -6.54 1.66
N ILE A 19 -13.05 -5.32 1.25
CA ILE A 19 -11.76 -4.71 1.62
C ILE A 19 -11.71 -4.46 3.13
N GLU A 20 -12.80 -3.98 3.74
CA GLU A 20 -12.87 -3.81 5.19
C GLU A 20 -12.60 -5.12 5.93
N ASP A 21 -13.24 -6.22 5.51
CA ASP A 21 -13.09 -7.52 6.15
C ASP A 21 -11.66 -8.09 6.00
N ILE A 22 -11.05 -7.94 4.82
CA ILE A 22 -9.66 -8.34 4.59
C ILE A 22 -8.72 -7.53 5.49
N VAL A 23 -8.86 -6.20 5.51
CA VAL A 23 -8.00 -5.32 6.30
C VAL A 23 -8.18 -5.59 7.79
N ARG A 24 -9.41 -5.81 8.27
CA ARG A 24 -9.67 -6.19 9.66
C ARG A 24 -8.98 -7.50 10.02
N SER A 25 -9.10 -8.51 9.17
CA SER A 25 -8.46 -9.82 9.37
C SER A 25 -6.94 -9.71 9.44
N GLN A 26 -6.34 -8.89 8.57
CA GLN A 26 -4.91 -8.61 8.57
C GLN A 26 -4.44 -7.87 9.83
N VAL A 27 -5.19 -6.87 10.30
CA VAL A 27 -4.89 -6.16 11.55
C VAL A 27 -4.89 -7.12 12.75
N VAL A 28 -5.88 -8.02 12.82
CA VAL A 28 -5.95 -9.03 13.88
C VAL A 28 -4.75 -9.97 13.82
N GLU A 29 -4.39 -10.45 12.62
CA GLU A 29 -3.24 -11.34 12.43
C GLU A 29 -1.91 -10.66 12.83
N ILE A 30 -1.72 -9.38 12.46
CA ILE A 30 -0.56 -8.57 12.88
C ILE A 30 -0.45 -8.54 14.40
N ILE A 31 -1.56 -8.34 15.09
CA ILE A 31 -1.60 -8.20 16.55
C ILE A 31 -1.31 -9.54 17.22
N ILE A 32 -1.90 -10.63 16.73
CA ILE A 32 -1.63 -11.97 17.25
C ILE A 32 -0.16 -12.34 17.07
N GLN A 33 0.41 -12.07 15.90
CA GLN A 33 1.82 -12.36 15.62
C GLN A 33 2.77 -11.47 16.45
N GLY A 34 2.46 -10.18 16.58
CA GLY A 34 3.23 -9.23 17.38
C GLY A 34 3.18 -9.58 18.87
N ALA A 35 2.00 -9.90 19.42
CA ALA A 35 1.84 -10.34 20.80
C ALA A 35 2.60 -11.65 21.07
N ALA A 36 2.58 -12.59 20.12
CA ALA A 36 3.36 -13.83 20.23
C ALA A 36 4.87 -13.57 20.23
N GLN A 37 5.36 -12.53 19.55
CA GLN A 37 6.76 -12.12 19.58
C GLN A 37 7.15 -11.44 20.89
N ALA A 38 6.33 -10.50 21.38
CA ALA A 38 6.53 -9.87 22.68
C ALA A 38 6.58 -10.91 23.81
N HIS A 39 5.69 -11.91 23.77
CA HIS A 39 5.67 -12.99 24.75
C HIS A 39 6.94 -13.85 24.72
N ARG A 40 7.51 -14.10 23.53
CA ARG A 40 8.80 -14.81 23.39
C ARG A 40 9.97 -14.03 23.98
N GLN A 41 9.89 -12.71 23.99
CA GLN A 41 10.86 -11.82 24.63
C GLN A 41 10.59 -11.65 26.15
N SER A 42 9.65 -12.42 26.72
CA SER A 42 9.18 -12.28 28.10
C SER A 42 8.59 -10.89 28.43
N SER A 43 8.16 -10.14 27.40
CA SER A 43 7.42 -8.89 27.58
C SER A 43 5.92 -9.17 27.57
N ARG A 44 5.21 -8.48 28.48
CA ARG A 44 3.73 -8.47 28.52
C ARG A 44 3.13 -7.32 27.70
N HIS A 45 3.97 -6.43 27.20
CA HIS A 45 3.55 -5.23 26.46
C HIS A 45 4.02 -5.34 25.02
N LEU A 46 3.12 -5.05 24.08
CA LEU A 46 3.44 -4.97 22.66
C LEU A 46 4.23 -3.69 22.38
N SER A 47 5.45 -3.83 21.85
CA SER A 47 6.30 -2.73 21.44
C SER A 47 6.07 -2.35 19.97
N ALA A 48 6.41 -1.10 19.61
CA ALA A 48 6.44 -0.66 18.22
C ALA A 48 7.37 -1.53 17.37
N GLU A 49 8.49 -1.95 17.96
CA GLU A 49 9.50 -2.80 17.34
C GLU A 49 8.94 -4.17 16.94
N ASP A 50 8.09 -4.79 17.77
CA ASP A 50 7.47 -6.08 17.47
C ASP A 50 6.64 -6.02 16.19
N LEU A 51 5.95 -4.90 15.94
CA LEU A 51 5.19 -4.69 14.71
C LEU A 51 6.07 -4.44 13.49
N ILE A 52 7.12 -3.63 13.64
CA ILE A 52 8.05 -3.34 12.55
C ILE A 52 8.80 -4.61 12.14
N PHE A 53 9.06 -5.53 13.08
CA PHE A 53 9.74 -6.79 12.79
C PHE A 53 8.95 -7.71 11.86
N LEU A 54 7.61 -7.65 11.92
CA LEU A 54 6.74 -8.45 11.05
C LEU A 54 6.89 -8.06 9.58
N ILE A 55 7.10 -6.77 9.29
CA ILE A 55 7.23 -6.23 7.94
C ILE A 55 8.69 -6.09 7.47
N ARG A 56 9.67 -6.58 8.23
CA ARG A 56 11.13 -6.37 8.00
C ARG A 56 11.66 -6.75 6.61
N HIS A 57 10.93 -7.57 5.86
CA HIS A 57 11.33 -7.98 4.52
C HIS A 57 11.08 -6.90 3.47
N ASP A 58 10.13 -6.00 3.73
CA ASP A 58 9.82 -4.84 2.89
C ASP A 58 10.55 -3.60 3.42
N LYS A 59 11.79 -3.41 2.95
CA LYS A 59 12.64 -2.29 3.37
C LYS A 59 12.01 -0.94 3.05
N ALA A 60 11.39 -0.79 1.88
CA ALA A 60 10.74 0.45 1.47
C ALA A 60 9.57 0.80 2.41
N LYS A 61 8.71 -0.18 2.76
CA LYS A 61 7.62 0.03 3.73
C LYS A 61 8.15 0.36 5.13
N CYS A 62 9.21 -0.32 5.59
CA CYS A 62 9.87 0.01 6.86
C CYS A 62 10.44 1.44 6.87
N ASN A 63 11.09 1.86 5.79
CA ASN A 63 11.68 3.19 5.66
C ASN A 63 10.59 4.28 5.72
N ARG A 64 9.52 4.12 4.93
CA ARG A 64 8.36 5.03 4.96
C ARG A 64 7.73 5.12 6.35
N LEU A 65 7.63 4.01 7.07
CA LEU A 65 7.11 4.00 8.44
C LEU A 65 8.03 4.77 9.41
N ARG A 66 9.35 4.63 9.29
CA ARG A 66 10.30 5.41 10.11
C ARG A 66 10.16 6.91 9.84
N THR A 67 10.09 7.30 8.56
CA THR A 67 9.86 8.70 8.18
C THR A 67 8.55 9.21 8.77
N TYR A 68 7.46 8.45 8.63
CA TYR A 68 6.15 8.78 9.20
C TYR A 68 6.18 9.00 10.72
N LEU A 69 6.77 8.07 11.47
CA LEU A 69 6.89 8.17 12.93
C LEU A 69 7.76 9.38 13.33
N SER A 70 8.87 9.60 12.63
CA SER A 70 9.75 10.75 12.91
C SER A 70 9.04 12.09 12.74
N TRP A 71 8.22 12.24 11.68
CA TRP A 71 7.42 13.44 11.46
C TRP A 71 6.28 13.58 12.47
N LYS A 72 5.71 12.47 12.94
CA LYS A 72 4.71 12.48 14.01
C LYS A 72 5.32 13.00 15.31
N ASP A 73 6.49 12.51 15.69
CA ASP A 73 7.21 12.94 16.89
C ASP A 73 7.56 14.43 16.84
N VAL A 74 8.06 14.92 15.70
CA VAL A 74 8.33 16.35 15.49
C VAL A 74 7.06 17.19 15.70
N ARG A 75 5.94 16.81 15.07
CA ARG A 75 4.66 17.54 15.22
C ARG A 75 4.13 17.51 16.65
N LYS A 76 4.28 16.37 17.34
CA LYS A 76 3.87 16.23 18.75
C LYS A 76 4.71 17.13 19.65
N ASN A 77 6.04 17.14 19.47
CA ASN A 77 6.96 17.96 20.25
C ASN A 77 6.73 19.47 20.01
N VAL A 78 6.49 19.89 18.76
CA VAL A 78 6.11 21.27 18.45
C VAL A 78 4.80 21.64 19.13
N LYS A 79 3.78 20.78 19.06
CA LYS A 79 2.49 21.01 19.71
C LYS A 79 2.61 21.08 21.23
N GLU A 80 3.43 20.23 21.85
CA GLU A 80 3.70 20.27 23.29
C GLU A 80 4.50 21.52 23.70
N ALA A 81 5.43 21.98 22.86
CA ALA A 81 6.16 23.23 23.07
C ALA A 81 5.24 24.46 22.96
N SER A 82 4.33 24.48 21.98
CA SER A 82 3.33 25.54 21.82
C SER A 82 2.25 25.50 22.91
N LYS A 83 2.00 24.35 23.55
CA LYS A 83 1.01 24.28 24.65
C LYS A 83 1.45 25.00 25.93
N ASN A 84 2.74 25.34 26.02
CA ASN A 84 3.30 26.17 27.09
C ASN A 84 3.20 27.68 26.79
N ASP A 85 2.74 28.08 25.61
CA ASP A 85 2.44 29.47 25.24
C ASP A 85 0.97 29.57 24.84
N ALA A 86 0.18 30.31 25.61
CA ALA A 86 -1.29 30.27 25.54
C ALA A 86 -1.85 30.94 24.27
N THR A 87 -1.77 30.25 23.13
CA THR A 87 -2.56 30.55 21.92
C THR A 87 -2.90 29.24 21.19
N GLU A 88 -3.94 28.56 21.67
CA GLU A 88 -4.60 27.47 20.94
C GLU A 88 -5.37 28.04 19.73
N GLU A 89 -5.40 27.27 18.64
CA GLU A 89 -6.19 27.47 17.41
C GLU A 89 -5.54 28.23 16.24
N MET A 90 -4.44 27.72 15.64
CA MET A 90 -4.22 27.96 14.19
C MET A 90 -3.12 27.12 13.46
N ILE A 91 -2.70 25.96 13.95
CA ILE A 91 -1.65 25.15 13.27
C ILE A 91 -2.17 23.77 12.83
N GLU A 92 -3.45 23.67 12.44
CA GLU A 92 -4.00 22.42 11.87
C GLU A 92 -4.36 22.49 10.38
N ALA A 93 -4.03 23.60 9.71
CA ALA A 93 -4.14 23.70 8.26
C ALA A 93 -2.94 24.49 7.74
N GLU A 94 -2.01 23.79 7.07
CA GLU A 94 -1.07 24.25 6.03
C GLU A 94 0.20 23.38 6.05
N GLY A 95 0.63 22.90 4.87
CA GLY A 95 2.01 22.48 4.65
C GLY A 95 2.33 20.98 4.70
N ILE A 96 1.56 20.13 4.02
CA ILE A 96 2.18 18.92 3.43
C ILE A 96 2.76 19.40 2.09
N LEU A 97 4.10 19.63 2.07
CA LEU A 97 4.98 19.90 0.91
C LEU A 97 5.47 21.33 0.65
N GLY A 98 5.84 22.07 1.70
CA GLY A 98 6.72 23.23 1.56
C GLY A 98 8.11 22.90 2.07
N GLU A 99 9.14 23.13 1.24
CA GLU A 99 10.54 23.16 1.64
C GLU A 99 10.74 23.94 2.95
N PRO A 100 11.76 23.61 3.77
CA PRO A 100 12.17 24.49 4.84
C PRO A 100 12.75 25.76 4.22
N SER A 101 11.96 26.84 4.19
CA SER A 101 12.48 28.17 3.92
C SER A 101 13.58 28.48 4.93
N SER A 102 14.73 28.84 4.38
CA SER A 102 15.94 29.33 5.05
C SER A 102 15.64 30.22 6.26
N GLY A 103 15.79 29.65 7.45
CA GLY A 103 15.76 30.34 8.73
C GLY A 103 16.76 29.73 9.68
N GLU A 104 17.95 30.33 9.75
CA GLU A 104 19.00 30.02 10.73
C GLU A 104 18.42 29.92 12.15
N LYS A 105 18.79 28.85 12.86
CA LYS A 105 18.41 28.44 14.22
C LYS A 105 17.21 27.51 14.34
N THR A 106 17.13 26.50 13.48
CA THR A 106 16.48 25.24 13.89
C THR A 106 17.40 24.56 14.90
N MET A 107 16.98 24.51 16.17
CA MET A 107 17.55 23.56 17.12
C MET A 107 17.55 22.20 16.40
N LYS A 108 18.73 21.59 16.22
CA LYS A 108 18.89 20.23 15.71
C LYS A 108 18.23 19.29 16.72
N MET A 109 16.90 19.24 16.73
CA MET A 109 16.13 18.28 17.50
C MET A 109 16.38 16.96 16.79
N ARG A 110 17.36 16.22 17.31
CA ARG A 110 17.81 14.94 16.76
C ARG A 110 16.58 14.11 16.43
N LYS A 111 16.35 13.90 15.14
CA LYS A 111 15.38 12.96 14.59
C LYS A 111 15.70 11.64 15.29
N LYS A 112 14.84 11.18 16.21
CA LYS A 112 15.05 9.90 16.89
C LYS A 112 14.80 8.81 15.87
N THR A 113 15.83 8.41 15.14
CA THR A 113 15.76 7.25 14.27
C THR A 113 15.47 6.04 15.14
N VAL A 114 14.36 5.34 14.86
CA VAL A 114 13.99 4.11 15.56
C VAL A 114 15.11 3.09 15.33
N LYS A 115 15.88 2.77 16.36
CA LYS A 115 16.93 1.74 16.30
C LYS A 115 16.26 0.37 16.33
N LEU A 116 16.45 -0.44 15.29
CA LEU A 116 15.89 -1.80 15.23
C LEU A 116 16.94 -2.79 15.71
N SER A 117 16.53 -3.75 16.56
CA SER A 117 17.45 -4.76 17.12
C SER A 117 18.04 -5.72 16.08
N TRP A 118 17.43 -5.85 14.90
CA TRP A 118 17.92 -6.68 13.79
C TRP A 118 18.69 -5.91 12.73
N ASP A 119 18.93 -4.62 12.95
CA ASP A 119 19.83 -3.86 12.10
C ASP A 119 21.27 -4.19 12.48
N LEU A 120 22.06 -4.67 11.50
CA LEU A 120 23.41 -5.17 11.74
C LEU A 120 24.30 -4.08 12.35
N PHE A 121 24.04 -2.83 12.02
CA PHE A 121 24.82 -1.67 12.47
C PHE A 121 24.40 -1.16 13.85
N ALA A 122 23.20 -1.48 14.32
CA ALA A 122 22.69 -0.94 15.59
C ALA A 122 23.54 -1.34 16.80
N GLY A 123 24.18 -2.52 16.76
CA GLY A 123 25.09 -2.99 17.83
C GLY A 123 26.50 -2.40 17.78
N PHE A 124 26.91 -1.81 16.65
CA PHE A 124 28.26 -1.28 16.44
C PHE A 124 28.30 0.25 16.37
N LEU A 125 27.15 0.93 16.30
CA LEU A 125 27.06 2.39 16.20
C LEU A 125 27.82 3.12 17.32
N ASP A 126 27.84 2.57 18.53
CA ASP A 126 28.55 3.16 19.69
C ASP A 126 30.08 3.09 19.55
N VAL A 127 30.58 2.17 18.72
CA VAL A 127 32.01 2.00 18.43
C VAL A 127 32.41 2.81 17.19
N LEU A 128 31.48 3.01 16.26
CA LEU A 128 31.78 3.57 14.94
C LEU A 128 31.85 5.10 14.90
N ASN A 129 31.46 5.84 15.95
CA ASN A 129 31.46 7.31 16.00
C ASN A 129 31.02 7.92 14.66
N ASP A 130 29.71 7.99 14.49
CA ASP A 130 28.94 8.37 13.30
C ASP A 130 29.11 9.85 12.86
N ASP A 131 30.34 10.36 12.85
CA ASP A 131 30.68 11.66 12.29
C ASP A 131 31.12 11.49 10.82
N ASP A 132 30.23 11.98 9.96
CA ASP A 132 30.52 12.64 8.68
C ASP A 132 30.62 11.79 7.39
N ASN A 133 29.57 11.93 6.56
CA ASN A 133 29.60 12.03 5.08
C ASN A 133 29.16 10.84 4.22
N GLU A 134 28.12 10.11 4.59
CA GLU A 134 27.26 9.50 3.57
C GLU A 134 25.83 9.94 3.88
N GLU A 135 25.18 10.67 2.96
CA GLU A 135 23.73 10.76 3.01
C GLU A 135 23.23 9.32 3.06
N ASP A 136 22.68 8.90 4.20
CA ASP A 136 22.27 7.51 4.44
C ASP A 136 21.52 7.02 3.19
N GLU A 137 21.97 5.93 2.57
CA GLU A 137 21.36 5.36 1.37
C GLU A 137 19.81 5.23 1.55
N ASP A 138 19.41 4.95 2.79
CA ASP A 138 18.03 4.94 3.28
C ASP A 138 17.32 6.31 3.15
N GLU A 139 17.97 7.42 3.49
CA GLU A 139 17.38 8.77 3.36
C GLU A 139 17.20 9.15 1.89
N LEU A 140 18.12 8.75 1.02
CA LEU A 140 18.02 8.98 -0.43
C LEU A 140 16.90 8.11 -1.05
N GLU A 141 16.73 6.86 -0.61
CA GLU A 141 15.59 6.02 -0.99
C GLU A 141 14.25 6.60 -0.51
N ALA A 142 14.19 7.07 0.74
CA ALA A 142 12.99 7.70 1.29
C ALA A 142 12.61 8.97 0.51
N TYR A 143 13.61 9.77 0.11
CA TYR A 143 13.40 10.94 -0.73
C TYR A 143 12.85 10.56 -2.11
N ARG A 144 13.41 9.52 -2.75
CA ARG A 144 12.93 9.02 -4.04
C ARG A 144 11.48 8.53 -3.98
N ASP A 145 11.12 7.72 -2.97
CA ASP A 145 9.73 7.24 -2.79
C ASP A 145 8.76 8.41 -2.56
N THR A 146 9.16 9.36 -1.72
CA THR A 146 8.37 10.57 -1.47
C THR A 146 8.14 11.33 -2.77
N MET A 147 9.21 11.62 -3.54
CA MET A 147 9.12 12.32 -4.81
C MET A 147 8.27 11.58 -5.84
N GLN A 148 8.34 10.25 -5.90
CA GLN A 148 7.50 9.47 -6.82
C GLN A 148 6.02 9.63 -6.49
N ARG A 149 5.64 9.48 -5.21
CA ARG A 149 4.25 9.65 -4.75
C ARG A 149 3.70 11.04 -5.01
N LEU A 150 4.55 12.06 -5.04
CA LEU A 150 4.18 13.42 -5.41
C LEU A 150 3.93 13.56 -6.89
N LYS A 151 4.81 13.03 -7.73
CA LYS A 151 4.60 13.00 -9.18
C LYS A 151 3.31 12.28 -9.55
N ASP A 152 3.03 11.15 -8.91
CA ASP A 152 1.79 10.39 -9.15
C ASP A 152 0.55 11.21 -8.74
N ALA A 153 0.61 11.92 -7.61
CA ALA A 153 -0.46 12.81 -7.18
C ALA A 153 -0.65 14.02 -8.11
N ASP A 154 0.44 14.60 -8.61
CA ASP A 154 0.41 15.69 -9.59
C ASP A 154 -0.20 15.23 -10.92
N GLU A 155 0.09 14.00 -11.36
CA GLU A 155 -0.51 13.41 -12.56
C GLU A 155 -2.03 13.26 -12.40
N ILE A 156 -2.49 12.73 -11.26
CA ILE A 156 -3.91 12.55 -10.95
C ILE A 156 -4.64 13.90 -10.89
N THR A 157 -4.02 14.90 -10.26
CA THR A 157 -4.66 16.20 -10.00
C THR A 157 -4.59 17.18 -11.17
N ARG A 158 -3.75 16.91 -12.18
CA ARG A 158 -3.53 17.80 -13.34
C ARG A 158 -4.81 18.24 -14.07
N LYS A 159 -5.80 17.35 -14.14
CA LYS A 159 -7.06 17.60 -14.88
C LYS A 159 -8.27 17.81 -13.97
N MET A 160 -8.07 17.91 -12.66
CA MET A 160 -9.16 18.08 -11.70
C MET A 160 -9.64 19.52 -11.67
N THR A 161 -10.95 19.69 -11.48
CA THR A 161 -11.54 20.98 -11.09
C THR A 161 -11.16 21.34 -9.65
N LYS A 162 -11.42 22.59 -9.24
CA LYS A 162 -11.16 23.04 -7.88
C LYS A 162 -11.93 22.20 -6.85
N GLU A 163 -13.19 21.91 -7.14
CA GLU A 163 -14.09 21.15 -6.29
C GLU A 163 -13.61 19.70 -6.15
N GLU A 164 -13.22 19.06 -7.25
CA GLU A 164 -12.65 17.71 -7.24
C GLU A 164 -11.30 17.65 -6.50
N TYR A 165 -10.44 18.66 -6.68
CA TYR A 165 -9.17 18.73 -5.98
C TYR A 165 -9.34 18.85 -4.46
N VAL A 166 -10.28 19.69 -3.99
CA VAL A 166 -10.59 19.80 -2.56
C VAL A 166 -11.04 18.44 -2.02
N HIS A 167 -11.98 17.78 -2.70
CA HIS A 167 -12.45 16.46 -2.30
C HIS A 167 -11.35 15.39 -2.29
N TYR A 168 -10.49 15.38 -3.31
CA TYR A 168 -9.32 14.50 -3.40
C TYR A 168 -8.35 14.73 -2.24
N SER A 169 -8.06 15.99 -1.90
CA SER A 169 -7.15 16.34 -0.81
C SER A 169 -7.64 15.85 0.55
N GLU A 170 -8.94 15.97 0.84
CA GLU A 170 -9.56 15.44 2.06
C GLU A 170 -9.48 13.90 2.09
N CYS A 171 -9.77 13.24 0.97
CA CYS A 171 -9.74 11.79 0.86
C CYS A 171 -8.32 11.20 0.95
N ARG A 172 -7.30 11.97 0.53
CA ARG A 172 -5.87 11.62 0.64
C ARG A 172 -5.35 11.72 2.07
N GLN A 173 -5.91 12.63 2.87
CA GLN A 173 -5.57 12.77 4.29
C GLN A 173 -6.35 11.82 5.20
N ALA A 174 -7.40 11.16 4.68
CA ALA A 174 -8.20 10.24 5.46
C ALA A 174 -7.35 9.07 6.01
N SER A 175 -7.56 8.74 7.28
CA SER A 175 -6.89 7.66 8.01
C SER A 175 -7.90 6.88 8.87
N PHE A 176 -7.64 5.60 9.13
CA PHE A 176 -8.45 4.77 10.04
C PHE A 176 -8.37 5.27 11.49
N THR A 177 -7.25 5.86 11.89
CA THR A 177 -6.95 6.14 13.31
C THR A 177 -6.98 7.62 13.66
N TYR A 178 -6.80 8.52 12.69
CA TYR A 178 -6.81 9.97 12.93
C TYR A 178 -8.12 10.43 13.56
N ARG A 179 -8.04 10.99 14.78
CA ARG A 179 -9.18 11.40 15.63
C ARG A 179 -10.23 10.30 15.90
N LYS A 180 -9.94 9.05 15.53
CA LYS A 180 -10.88 7.91 15.58
C LYS A 180 -10.29 6.67 16.27
N ALA A 181 -9.19 6.83 17.00
CA ALA A 181 -8.51 5.74 17.72
C ALA A 181 -9.45 4.88 18.59
N LYS A 182 -10.46 5.45 19.26
CA LYS A 182 -11.44 4.66 20.04
C LYS A 182 -12.25 3.72 19.14
N LYS A 183 -12.84 4.25 18.06
CA LYS A 183 -13.62 3.47 17.09
C LYS A 183 -12.76 2.40 16.41
N PHE A 184 -11.51 2.73 16.08
CA PHE A 184 -10.57 1.77 15.50
C PHE A 184 -10.31 0.57 16.43
N LYS A 185 -10.12 0.82 17.74
CA LYS A 185 -9.89 -0.24 18.72
C LYS A 185 -11.10 -1.17 18.89
N GLU A 186 -12.30 -0.60 18.87
CA GLU A 186 -13.56 -1.35 18.92
C GLU A 186 -13.79 -2.14 17.63
N TRP A 187 -13.53 -1.52 16.48
CA TRP A 187 -13.61 -2.13 15.15
C TRP A 187 -12.67 -3.34 15.01
N ALA A 188 -11.40 -3.20 15.40
CA ALA A 188 -10.45 -4.32 15.36
C ALA A 188 -10.62 -5.30 16.54
N ASN A 189 -11.52 -5.02 17.49
CA ASN A 189 -11.73 -5.78 18.72
C ASN A 189 -10.43 -6.07 19.49
N LEU A 190 -9.58 -5.05 19.68
CA LEU A 190 -8.22 -5.25 20.22
C LEU A 190 -8.18 -5.86 21.62
N ALA A 191 -9.19 -5.57 22.43
CA ALA A 191 -9.29 -6.08 23.80
C ALA A 191 -9.44 -7.60 23.88
N ALA A 192 -9.86 -8.26 22.78
CA ALA A 192 -9.95 -9.72 22.73
C ALA A 192 -8.60 -10.40 22.49
N TYR A 193 -7.60 -9.66 21.98
CA TYR A 193 -6.31 -10.21 21.56
C TYR A 193 -5.11 -9.67 22.36
N LEU A 194 -5.31 -8.58 23.11
CA LEU A 194 -4.29 -7.94 23.93
C LEU A 194 -4.75 -7.86 25.38
N ASP A 195 -3.95 -8.42 26.29
CA ASP A 195 -4.19 -8.34 27.74
C ASP A 195 -3.95 -6.94 28.30
N VAL A 196 -3.07 -6.17 27.64
CA VAL A 196 -2.68 -4.83 28.05
C VAL A 196 -3.10 -3.82 26.99
N LYS A 197 -3.54 -2.65 27.44
CA LYS A 197 -3.91 -1.54 26.56
C LYS A 197 -2.71 -1.15 25.68
N PRO A 198 -2.87 -1.15 24.34
CA PRO A 198 -1.79 -0.75 23.44
C PRO A 198 -1.44 0.74 23.58
N ASN A 199 -0.16 1.05 23.40
CA ASN A 199 0.35 2.42 23.36
C ASN A 199 -0.19 3.20 22.15
N ASP A 200 -0.11 4.54 22.18
CA ASP A 200 -0.55 5.39 21.07
C ASP A 200 0.20 5.01 19.78
N ASP A 201 1.52 4.87 19.86
CA ASP A 201 2.39 4.54 18.71
C ASP A 201 1.98 3.23 18.02
N ILE A 202 1.46 2.25 18.76
CA ILE A 202 0.92 1.00 18.19
C ILE A 202 -0.28 1.29 17.30
N ILE A 203 -1.17 2.17 17.76
CA ILE A 203 -2.35 2.58 16.99
C ILE A 203 -1.92 3.35 15.75
N ASP A 204 -0.89 4.20 15.79
CA ASP A 204 -0.41 4.89 14.59
C ASP A 204 0.27 3.97 13.60
N ILE A 205 1.07 3.02 14.07
CA ILE A 205 1.67 1.99 13.20
C ILE A 205 0.55 1.20 12.51
N LEU A 206 -0.47 0.76 13.24
CA LEU A 206 -1.63 0.07 12.66
C LEU A 206 -2.40 0.98 11.69
N GLY A 207 -2.52 2.28 11.99
CA GLY A 207 -3.13 3.27 11.09
C GLY A 207 -2.35 3.46 9.79
N PHE A 208 -1.02 3.48 9.86
CA PHE A 208 -0.14 3.52 8.70
C PHE A 208 -0.26 2.22 7.88
N LEU A 209 -0.19 1.06 8.53
CA LEU A 209 -0.26 -0.23 7.86
C LEU A 209 -1.62 -0.42 7.18
N THR A 210 -2.73 -0.08 7.83
CA THR A 210 -4.07 -0.18 7.20
C THR A 210 -4.21 0.69 5.95
N PHE A 211 -3.60 1.88 5.94
CA PHE A 211 -3.55 2.71 4.74
C PHE A 211 -2.75 2.03 3.61
N GLU A 212 -1.57 1.50 3.90
CA GLU A 212 -0.74 0.74 2.93
C GLU A 212 -1.46 -0.53 2.44
N MET A 213 -2.18 -1.24 3.31
CA MET A 213 -2.97 -2.42 2.94
C MET A 213 -4.09 -2.07 1.96
N VAL A 214 -4.85 -0.99 2.22
CA VAL A 214 -5.90 -0.53 1.30
C VAL A 214 -5.30 -0.08 -0.03
N SER A 215 -4.17 0.63 0.00
CA SER A 215 -3.45 1.04 -1.22
C SER A 215 -3.05 -0.18 -2.06
N THR A 216 -2.35 -1.13 -1.45
CA THR A 216 -1.85 -2.34 -2.10
C THR A 216 -2.99 -3.20 -2.65
N LEU A 217 -4.07 -3.39 -1.89
CA LEU A 217 -5.26 -4.13 -2.33
C LEU A 217 -5.94 -3.45 -3.52
N THR A 218 -6.15 -2.14 -3.44
CA THR A 218 -6.85 -1.39 -4.49
C THR A 218 -6.03 -1.38 -5.77
N CYS A 219 -4.72 -1.11 -5.68
CA CYS A 219 -3.81 -1.14 -6.83
C CYS A 219 -3.70 -2.55 -7.45
N SER A 220 -3.59 -3.59 -6.62
CA SER A 220 -3.56 -4.99 -7.11
C SER A 220 -4.87 -5.36 -7.82
N ALA A 221 -6.02 -5.00 -7.24
CA ALA A 221 -7.33 -5.22 -7.85
C ALA A 221 -7.49 -4.46 -9.18
N LEU A 222 -7.00 -3.22 -9.27
CA LEU A 222 -6.97 -2.48 -10.54
C LEU A 222 -6.07 -3.14 -11.58
N GLY A 223 -4.91 -3.65 -11.18
CA GLY A 223 -4.02 -4.41 -12.06
C GLY A 223 -4.72 -5.64 -12.66
N VAL A 224 -5.45 -6.39 -11.84
CA VAL A 224 -6.26 -7.53 -12.30
C VAL A 224 -7.36 -7.08 -13.26
N LYS A 225 -8.12 -6.04 -12.91
CA LYS A 225 -9.18 -5.50 -13.76
C LYS A 225 -8.63 -5.09 -15.14
N ARG A 226 -7.51 -4.36 -15.19
CA ARG A 226 -6.88 -3.95 -16.45
C ARG A 226 -6.39 -5.14 -17.27
N ALA A 227 -5.86 -6.16 -16.62
CA ALA A 227 -5.45 -7.39 -17.30
C ALA A 227 -6.64 -8.17 -17.89
N GLU A 228 -7.76 -8.22 -17.17
CA GLU A 228 -9.02 -8.82 -17.64
C GLU A 228 -9.60 -8.06 -18.83
N GLU A 229 -9.65 -6.72 -18.75
CA GLU A 229 -10.11 -5.86 -19.85
C GLU A 229 -9.23 -6.02 -21.09
N ALA A 230 -7.89 -6.07 -20.93
CA ALA A 230 -6.96 -6.26 -22.03
C ALA A 230 -7.08 -7.66 -22.67
N ALA A 231 -7.32 -8.70 -21.88
CA ALA A 231 -7.56 -10.06 -22.38
C ALA A 231 -8.89 -10.15 -23.14
N ALA A 232 -9.93 -9.47 -22.66
CA ALA A 232 -11.23 -9.40 -23.34
C ALA A 232 -11.14 -8.67 -24.68
N THR A 233 -10.37 -7.57 -24.77
CA THR A 233 -10.13 -6.87 -26.04
C THR A 233 -9.35 -7.74 -27.03
N ALA A 234 -8.31 -8.45 -26.58
CA ALA A 234 -7.55 -9.36 -27.44
C ALA A 234 -8.42 -10.50 -27.99
N ALA A 235 -9.26 -11.11 -27.14
CA ALA A 235 -10.19 -12.16 -27.58
C ALA A 235 -11.24 -11.65 -28.58
N ALA A 236 -11.70 -10.40 -28.45
CA ALA A 236 -12.62 -9.79 -29.40
C ALA A 236 -11.98 -9.52 -30.77
N GLU A 237 -10.70 -9.13 -30.80
CA GLU A 237 -9.95 -8.93 -32.05
C GLU A 237 -9.68 -10.27 -32.77
N GLU A 238 -9.40 -11.35 -32.03
CA GLU A 238 -9.23 -12.69 -32.59
C GLU A 238 -10.55 -13.25 -33.16
N GLY A 239 -11.67 -13.08 -32.45
CA GLY A 239 -13.00 -13.53 -32.93
C GLY A 239 -13.49 -12.80 -34.19
N CYS A 240 -13.16 -11.52 -34.36
CA CYS A 240 -13.52 -10.75 -35.56
C CYS A 240 -12.68 -11.12 -36.80
N ASN A 241 -11.49 -11.71 -36.60
CA ASN A 241 -10.66 -12.23 -37.68
C ASN A 241 -11.12 -13.61 -38.16
N GLU A 242 -11.71 -14.45 -37.30
CA GLU A 242 -12.27 -15.75 -37.71
C GLU A 242 -13.49 -15.58 -38.63
N GLU A 243 -14.42 -14.65 -38.32
CA GLU A 243 -15.62 -14.39 -39.15
C GLU A 243 -15.30 -13.84 -40.56
N LYS A 244 -14.07 -13.34 -40.80
CA LYS A 244 -13.64 -12.89 -42.14
C LYS A 244 -13.02 -14.00 -43.01
N THR A 245 -12.87 -15.23 -42.48
CA THR A 245 -12.18 -16.32 -43.19
C THR A 245 -13.07 -17.49 -43.64
N ASP A 246 -14.40 -17.38 -43.51
CA ASP A 246 -15.35 -18.33 -44.10
C ASP A 246 -15.52 -18.10 -45.61
N GLY A 247 -14.45 -18.37 -46.34
CA GLY A 247 -14.37 -18.35 -47.78
C GLY A 247 -13.13 -19.07 -48.29
N ILE A 248 -13.26 -20.40 -48.49
CA ILE A 248 -12.38 -21.34 -49.23
C ILE A 248 -11.53 -22.29 -48.36
N SER A 249 -12.16 -23.42 -48.03
CA SER A 249 -11.69 -24.81 -48.20
C SER A 249 -10.18 -25.19 -48.10
N SER A 250 -9.88 -25.92 -47.03
CA SER A 250 -9.37 -27.32 -47.04
C SER A 250 -7.92 -27.63 -46.58
N ARG A 251 -7.87 -28.63 -45.68
CA ARG A 251 -6.86 -29.69 -45.46
C ARG A 251 -5.67 -29.45 -44.51
N LYS A 252 -5.80 -30.18 -43.38
CA LYS A 252 -4.93 -31.26 -42.87
C LYS A 252 -4.08 -30.93 -41.64
N ALA A 253 -4.24 -31.82 -40.66
CA ALA A 253 -3.74 -31.73 -39.30
C ALA A 253 -2.35 -32.38 -39.10
N VAL A 254 -1.80 -32.04 -37.92
CA VAL A 254 -0.86 -32.77 -37.05
C VAL A 254 0.63 -32.46 -37.17
N GLY A 255 1.19 -31.95 -36.04
CA GLY A 255 2.46 -32.48 -35.50
C GLY A 255 3.43 -31.49 -34.83
N GLY A 256 3.27 -31.28 -33.52
CA GLY A 256 4.39 -31.43 -32.56
C GLY A 256 5.40 -30.29 -32.30
N GLY A 257 5.10 -29.47 -31.29
CA GLY A 257 5.96 -29.26 -30.11
C GLY A 257 7.26 -28.47 -30.21
N ARG A 258 7.35 -27.35 -29.46
CA ARG A 258 8.47 -27.13 -28.53
C ARG A 258 8.17 -26.10 -27.45
N CYS A 259 8.49 -26.51 -26.22
CA CYS A 259 8.43 -25.76 -24.99
C CYS A 259 9.67 -24.86 -24.87
N GLY A 260 9.49 -23.60 -24.49
CA GLY A 260 10.56 -22.69 -24.10
C GLY A 260 10.11 -21.91 -22.88
N GLY A 261 10.79 -22.12 -21.75
CA GLY A 261 10.46 -21.50 -20.48
C GLY A 261 10.69 -19.99 -20.50
N GLY A 262 9.74 -19.25 -19.94
CA GLY A 262 9.89 -17.84 -19.59
C GLY A 262 9.89 -17.70 -18.07
N GLU A 263 10.92 -17.04 -17.54
CA GLU A 263 11.08 -16.61 -16.15
C GLU A 263 9.92 -15.69 -15.70
N PRO A 264 9.67 -15.57 -14.38
CA PRO A 264 8.55 -14.78 -13.88
C PRO A 264 8.75 -13.29 -14.15
N ALA A 265 7.82 -12.68 -14.88
CA ALA A 265 7.81 -11.27 -15.17
C ALA A 265 7.72 -10.42 -13.89
N ASP A 266 8.58 -9.41 -13.83
CA ASP A 266 8.69 -8.39 -12.79
C ASP A 266 7.41 -7.53 -12.74
N LEU A 267 6.79 -7.45 -11.55
CA LEU A 267 5.52 -6.74 -11.27
C LEU A 267 5.56 -5.23 -11.56
N ARG A 268 6.74 -4.69 -11.89
CA ARG A 268 6.94 -3.29 -12.25
C ARG A 268 6.58 -2.95 -13.70
N SER A 269 6.58 -3.91 -14.63
CA SER A 269 6.37 -3.60 -16.06
C SER A 269 4.89 -3.52 -16.48
N LEU A 270 3.95 -3.69 -15.57
CA LEU A 270 2.50 -3.58 -15.83
C LEU A 270 1.98 -2.13 -15.80
N PHE A 271 2.83 -1.16 -15.46
CA PHE A 271 2.43 0.23 -15.27
C PHE A 271 2.58 1.14 -16.50
N GLU A 272 3.08 0.64 -17.64
CA GLU A 272 3.56 1.54 -18.71
C GLU A 272 2.98 1.32 -20.11
N ALA A 273 1.83 0.65 -20.26
CA ALA A 273 1.16 0.56 -21.56
C ALA A 273 -0.31 0.97 -21.48
N VAL A 274 -0.60 2.19 -21.95
CA VAL A 274 -1.94 2.62 -22.33
C VAL A 274 -2.08 2.47 -23.85
N PRO A 275 -2.79 1.46 -24.35
CA PRO A 275 -3.43 1.54 -25.66
C PRO A 275 -4.93 1.81 -25.44
N THR A 276 -5.30 3.09 -25.48
CA THR A 276 -6.72 3.48 -25.57
C THR A 276 -7.16 3.36 -27.02
N ALA A 277 -7.71 2.21 -27.39
CA ALA A 277 -8.49 2.06 -28.62
C ALA A 277 -9.77 1.27 -28.28
N GLN A 278 -10.79 1.98 -27.79
CA GLN A 278 -12.14 1.41 -27.70
C GLN A 278 -12.86 1.68 -29.02
N ALA A 279 -13.24 0.62 -29.72
CA ALA A 279 -14.15 0.67 -30.85
C ALA A 279 -15.55 1.10 -30.34
N THR A 280 -15.91 2.36 -30.58
CA THR A 280 -17.24 2.87 -30.27
C THR A 280 -18.20 2.49 -31.40
N THR A 281 -19.26 1.76 -31.07
CA THR A 281 -20.46 1.77 -31.90
C THR A 281 -21.12 3.14 -31.70
N ASP A 282 -20.82 4.08 -32.60
CA ASP A 282 -21.29 5.46 -32.55
C ASP A 282 -22.83 5.51 -32.68
N SER A 283 -23.52 5.57 -31.54
CA SER A 283 -24.92 5.94 -31.46
C SER A 283 -25.03 7.32 -30.81
N LEU A 284 -25.47 8.31 -31.59
CA LEU A 284 -25.61 9.72 -31.18
C LEU A 284 -26.57 9.92 -29.98
N PHE A 285 -27.36 8.91 -29.64
CA PHE A 285 -28.36 8.93 -28.56
C PHE A 285 -28.17 7.82 -27.53
N ALA A 286 -27.08 7.05 -27.61
CA ALA A 286 -26.72 6.14 -26.53
C ALA A 286 -26.26 6.95 -25.31
N ALA A 287 -26.55 6.43 -24.11
CA ALA A 287 -25.93 6.95 -22.90
C ALA A 287 -24.42 7.04 -23.12
N ALA A 288 -23.80 8.13 -22.67
CA ALA A 288 -22.35 8.32 -22.76
C ALA A 288 -21.63 7.02 -22.39
N PRO A 289 -20.54 6.65 -23.10
CA PRO A 289 -19.81 5.42 -22.80
C PRO A 289 -19.62 5.38 -21.30
N LYS A 290 -20.22 4.35 -20.68
CA LYS A 290 -20.34 4.25 -19.23
C LYS A 290 -18.96 4.56 -18.67
N GLY A 291 -18.90 5.49 -17.72
CA GLY A 291 -17.66 5.77 -16.99
C GLY A 291 -17.01 4.44 -16.56
N GLN A 292 -15.68 4.43 -16.47
CA GLN A 292 -14.89 3.24 -16.15
C GLN A 292 -15.61 2.34 -15.13
N ALA A 293 -15.75 1.05 -15.45
CA ALA A 293 -16.49 0.13 -14.59
C ALA A 293 -15.88 0.10 -13.17
N PRO A 294 -16.70 0.13 -12.10
CA PRO A 294 -16.19 0.10 -10.74
C PRO A 294 -15.53 -1.26 -10.45
N LEU A 295 -14.58 -1.24 -9.50
CA LEU A 295 -13.96 -2.45 -8.98
C LEU A 295 -15.02 -3.39 -8.41
N GLN A 296 -15.03 -4.62 -8.92
CA GLN A 296 -15.90 -5.70 -8.46
C GLN A 296 -15.20 -6.53 -7.37
N PRO A 297 -15.96 -7.23 -6.51
CA PRO A 297 -15.38 -8.11 -5.49
C PRO A 297 -14.44 -9.18 -6.06
N GLN A 298 -14.69 -9.67 -7.28
CA GLN A 298 -13.84 -10.65 -7.96
C GLN A 298 -12.40 -10.15 -8.19
N HIS A 299 -12.24 -8.86 -8.56
CA HIS A 299 -10.92 -8.27 -8.77
C HIS A 299 -10.14 -8.18 -7.45
N VAL A 300 -10.84 -7.89 -6.35
CA VAL A 300 -10.24 -7.84 -5.01
C VAL A 300 -9.84 -9.23 -4.53
N HIS A 301 -10.68 -10.25 -4.73
CA HIS A 301 -10.34 -11.63 -4.38
C HIS A 301 -9.11 -12.12 -5.13
N GLU A 302 -9.04 -11.87 -6.44
CA GLU A 302 -7.90 -12.26 -7.25
C GLU A 302 -6.65 -11.45 -6.91
N GLY A 303 -6.79 -10.13 -6.73
CA GLY A 303 -5.70 -9.28 -6.26
C GLY A 303 -5.16 -9.72 -4.90
N TYR A 304 -6.03 -10.09 -3.96
CA TYR A 304 -5.63 -10.65 -2.68
C TYR A 304 -4.95 -12.02 -2.83
N ARG A 305 -5.46 -12.90 -3.69
CA ARG A 305 -4.82 -14.20 -3.99
C ARG A 305 -3.39 -14.03 -4.49
N LEU A 306 -3.15 -13.06 -5.38
CA LEU A 306 -1.81 -12.74 -5.88
C LEU A 306 -0.89 -12.25 -4.76
N LEU A 307 -1.38 -11.37 -3.88
CA LEU A 307 -0.63 -10.86 -2.73
C LEU A 307 -0.33 -11.94 -1.69
N GLN A 308 -1.19 -12.95 -1.55
CA GLN A 308 -0.97 -14.12 -0.68
C GLN A 308 0.00 -15.16 -1.27
N GLY A 309 0.50 -14.95 -2.49
CA GLY A 309 1.46 -15.84 -3.13
C GLY A 309 2.74 -15.99 -2.30
N CYS A 310 2.93 -17.15 -1.66
CA CYS A 310 4.15 -17.46 -0.93
C CYS A 310 5.35 -17.54 -1.88
N THR A 311 6.46 -16.88 -1.52
CA THR A 311 7.75 -17.14 -2.17
C THR A 311 8.06 -18.62 -2.05
N LYS A 312 8.23 -19.29 -3.20
CA LYS A 312 8.49 -20.73 -3.26
C LYS A 312 9.82 -21.00 -2.56
N THR A 313 9.77 -21.43 -1.30
CA THR A 313 10.96 -21.85 -0.58
C THR A 313 11.45 -23.14 -1.24
N ILE A 314 12.62 -23.05 -1.89
CA ILE A 314 13.22 -24.09 -2.74
C ILE A 314 13.40 -25.43 -2.00
N GLY A 315 13.41 -25.44 -0.67
CA GLY A 315 13.81 -26.60 0.14
C GLY A 315 12.82 -27.76 0.29
N ASN A 316 11.51 -27.61 0.00
CA ASN A 316 10.49 -28.61 0.39
C ASN A 316 9.64 -29.15 -0.78
N THR A 317 10.05 -28.99 -2.03
CA THR A 317 9.26 -29.42 -3.20
C THR A 317 9.19 -30.94 -3.39
N PHE A 318 10.12 -31.70 -2.81
CA PHE A 318 10.22 -33.15 -2.99
C PHE A 318 9.43 -33.99 -1.96
N SER A 319 9.06 -33.40 -0.83
CA SER A 319 8.19 -34.05 0.16
C SER A 319 6.73 -33.80 -0.18
N GLY A 320 5.96 -34.85 -0.48
CA GLY A 320 4.51 -34.74 -0.69
C GLY A 320 3.77 -34.33 0.59
N GLY A 321 2.73 -33.51 0.46
CA GLY A 321 1.84 -33.12 1.57
C GLY A 321 1.38 -31.66 1.50
N LEU A 322 0.24 -31.35 2.13
CA LEU A 322 -0.20 -29.97 2.32
C LEU A 322 0.62 -29.31 3.44
N LYS A 323 1.27 -28.19 3.12
CA LYS A 323 1.96 -27.37 4.12
C LYS A 323 0.99 -26.36 4.69
N ARG A 324 0.88 -26.30 6.02
CA ARG A 324 0.19 -25.20 6.70
C ARG A 324 1.06 -23.94 6.58
N THR A 325 0.61 -22.97 5.81
CA THR A 325 1.22 -21.64 5.72
C THR A 325 0.46 -20.66 6.61
N ARG A 326 1.11 -19.52 6.89
CA ARG A 326 0.44 -18.36 7.50
C ARG A 326 0.01 -17.43 6.39
N VAL A 327 -0.98 -16.59 6.68
CA VAL A 327 -1.38 -15.48 5.82
C VAL A 327 -0.19 -14.53 5.69
N ALA A 328 0.13 -14.13 4.46
CA ALA A 328 1.12 -13.10 4.18
C ALA A 328 0.54 -11.74 4.59
N LEU A 329 1.32 -10.98 5.36
CA LEU A 329 0.97 -9.61 5.72
C LEU A 329 1.21 -8.73 4.50
N ILE A 330 0.17 -8.01 4.08
CA ILE A 330 0.14 -7.20 2.87
C ILE A 330 0.57 -5.75 3.11
#